data_AF-A0AAU6WP26-F1
#
_entry.id   AF-A0AAU6WP26-F1
#
_cell.length_a   1.000
_cell.length_b   1.000
_cell.length_c   1.000
_cell.angle_alpha   90.00
_cell.angle_beta   90.00
_cell.angle_gamma   90.00
#
_symmetry.space_group_name_H-M   'P 1'
#
loop_
_entity.id
_entity.type
_entity.pdbx_description
1 polymer ?
#
loop_
_entity_poly.entity_id
_entity_poly.type
_entity_poly.pdbx_seq_one_letter_code
_entity_poly.pdbx_strand_id
1 'polypeptide(L)'
;MAVDINPKEVKYYDYKFLEKDSLNILQKSQNLIWTTQIPVVRKRNSDTHINYPLIGDNIYAYPTQDPIKWKLENDTKNYLGFKVQKATTDFGGRKWIAWFTKEIPFSEGPYKFQGLPGLILQIKDTQENYIFNLIKSTNLPETYNTTNIIEVRYGDTPIPTNEKTVIKKALEYFNDPFNDIRQEFNRKAISSFEYNGVKYKPEELSKLIKEEQEDILKSYNPIERNKAFPYPKN
;
A
#
# COMPACT_ATOMS: atom_id res chain seq x y z
N MET A 1 6.41 -7.24 1.91
CA MET A 1 6.66 -5.96 1.20
C MET A 1 8.03 -6.00 0.54
N ALA A 2 8.16 -5.39 -0.63
CA ALA A 2 9.39 -5.21 -1.39
C ALA A 2 9.70 -3.70 -1.53
N VAL A 3 11.00 -3.36 -1.54
CA VAL A 3 11.50 -2.06 -1.96
C VAL A 3 12.41 -2.32 -3.16
N ASP A 4 11.90 -2.00 -4.34
CA ASP A 4 12.60 -2.16 -5.61
C ASP A 4 13.26 -0.84 -5.97
N ILE A 5 14.59 -0.81 -5.99
CA ILE A 5 15.39 0.39 -6.23
C ILE A 5 16.10 0.20 -7.56
N ASN A 6 15.69 0.96 -8.58
CA ASN A 6 16.34 0.95 -9.89
C ASN A 6 16.98 2.33 -10.19
N PRO A 7 17.68 2.48 -11.34
CA PRO A 7 18.36 3.73 -11.66
C PRO A 7 17.43 4.96 -11.82
N LYS A 8 16.14 4.77 -12.15
CA LYS A 8 15.19 5.85 -12.45
C LYS A 8 14.18 6.09 -11.33
N GLU A 9 13.76 5.03 -10.66
CA GLU A 9 12.64 5.05 -9.73
C GLU A 9 12.82 4.06 -8.56
N VAL A 10 11.98 4.24 -7.56
CA VAL A 10 11.80 3.32 -6.43
C VAL A 10 10.35 2.92 -6.36
N LYS A 11 10.11 1.63 -6.20
CA LYS A 11 8.77 1.07 -6.02
C LYS A 11 8.68 0.36 -4.68
N TYR A 12 7.57 0.55 -4.00
CA TYR A 12 7.20 -0.15 -2.80
C TYR A 12 5.87 -0.86 -3.02
N TYR A 13 5.83 -2.16 -2.81
CA TYR A 13 4.65 -2.98 -3.07
C TYR A 13 4.69 -4.28 -2.27
N ASP A 14 3.56 -4.98 -2.19
CA ASP A 14 3.51 -6.27 -1.50
C ASP A 14 4.36 -7.33 -2.22
N TYR A 15 5.17 -8.09 -1.47
CA TYR A 15 6.05 -9.09 -2.07
C TYR A 15 5.24 -10.16 -2.83
N LYS A 16 3.98 -10.37 -2.43
CA LYS A 16 3.02 -11.24 -3.13
C LYS A 16 2.85 -10.91 -4.61
N PHE A 17 3.06 -9.66 -5.04
CA PHE A 17 3.03 -9.31 -6.47
C PHE A 17 4.11 -10.05 -7.26
N LEU A 18 5.31 -10.23 -6.71
CA LEU A 18 6.41 -10.95 -7.38
C LEU A 18 6.15 -12.46 -7.42
N GLU A 19 5.63 -13.00 -6.31
CA GLU A 19 5.22 -14.40 -6.25
C GLU A 19 4.13 -14.67 -7.28
N LYS A 20 3.14 -13.77 -7.36
CA LYS A 20 2.04 -13.89 -8.33
C LYS A 20 2.52 -13.75 -9.77
N ASP A 21 3.40 -12.81 -10.05
CA ASP A 21 3.93 -12.58 -11.39
C ASP A 21 4.65 -13.83 -11.91
N SER A 22 5.49 -14.43 -11.06
CA SER A 22 6.19 -15.68 -11.36
C SER A 22 5.23 -16.84 -11.66
N LEU A 23 4.13 -16.97 -10.88
CA LEU A 23 3.10 -17.98 -11.12
C LEU A 23 2.30 -17.72 -12.40
N ASN A 24 1.94 -16.46 -12.67
CA ASN A 24 1.19 -16.06 -13.85
C ASN A 24 2.00 -16.35 -15.13
N ILE A 25 3.31 -16.06 -15.13
CA ILE A 25 4.22 -16.39 -16.24
C ILE A 25 4.26 -17.91 -16.47
N LEU A 26 4.47 -18.70 -15.41
CA LEU A 26 4.57 -20.16 -15.50
C LEU A 26 3.27 -20.79 -16.04
N GLN A 27 2.12 -20.29 -15.58
CA GLN A 27 0.80 -20.82 -15.92
C GLN A 27 0.18 -20.17 -17.16
N LYS A 28 0.85 -19.18 -17.78
CA LYS A 28 0.31 -18.35 -18.86
C LYS A 28 -1.07 -17.77 -18.52
N SER A 29 -1.20 -17.22 -17.31
CA SER A 29 -2.44 -16.61 -16.81
C SER A 29 -2.22 -15.13 -16.43
N GLN A 30 -3.30 -14.40 -16.17
CA GLN A 30 -3.29 -13.00 -15.74
C GLN A 30 -4.13 -12.80 -14.48
N ASN A 31 -4.02 -13.74 -13.55
CA ASN A 31 -4.83 -13.71 -12.33
C ASN A 31 -4.39 -12.55 -11.42
N LEU A 32 -5.36 -11.79 -10.93
CA LEU A 32 -5.15 -10.69 -9.99
C LEU A 32 -4.78 -11.18 -8.60
N ILE A 33 -4.21 -10.29 -7.79
CA ILE A 33 -4.10 -10.46 -6.34
C ILE A 33 -4.59 -9.22 -5.61
N TRP A 34 -5.22 -9.48 -4.47
CA TRP A 34 -5.63 -8.46 -3.53
C TRP A 34 -4.56 -8.29 -2.46
N THR A 35 -4.22 -7.04 -2.16
CA THR A 35 -3.36 -6.68 -1.03
C THR A 35 -3.92 -5.45 -0.35
N THR A 36 -3.75 -5.40 0.96
CA THR A 36 -4.20 -4.31 1.82
C THR A 36 -3.23 -3.13 1.81
N GLN A 37 -1.99 -3.34 1.34
CA GLN A 37 -0.97 -2.30 1.34
C GLN A 37 -0.94 -1.54 0.02
N ILE A 38 -1.00 -0.22 0.10
CA ILE A 38 -0.99 0.67 -1.07
C ILE A 38 0.40 0.65 -1.71
N PRO A 39 0.53 0.21 -2.98
CA PRO A 39 1.77 0.37 -3.72
C PRO A 39 2.09 1.84 -3.95
N VAL A 40 3.39 2.16 -3.92
CA VAL A 40 3.90 3.52 -4.08
C VAL A 40 5.06 3.50 -5.06
N VAL A 41 5.04 4.41 -6.02
CA VAL A 41 6.14 4.64 -6.96
C VAL A 41 6.65 6.07 -6.82
N ARG A 42 7.96 6.26 -6.81
CA ARG A 42 8.61 7.59 -6.85
C ARG A 42 9.78 7.59 -7.81
N LYS A 43 10.08 8.73 -8.42
CA LYS A 43 11.37 8.92 -9.08
C LYS A 43 12.47 8.97 -8.02
N ARG A 44 13.69 8.53 -8.37
CA ARG A 44 14.84 8.67 -7.47
C ARG A 44 15.03 10.13 -7.08
N ASN A 45 15.34 10.37 -5.81
CA ASN A 45 15.58 11.70 -5.24
C ASN A 45 14.38 12.67 -5.33
N SER A 46 13.15 12.16 -5.42
CA SER A 46 11.93 12.98 -5.43
C SER A 46 11.05 12.65 -4.22
N ASP A 47 10.49 13.68 -3.59
CA ASP A 47 9.46 13.59 -2.55
C ASP A 47 8.04 13.45 -3.11
N THR A 48 7.89 13.41 -4.44
CA THR A 48 6.62 13.15 -5.12
C THR A 48 6.43 11.65 -5.32
N HIS A 49 5.28 11.16 -4.86
CA HIS A 49 4.89 9.76 -4.89
C HIS A 49 3.60 9.58 -5.68
N ILE A 50 3.51 8.54 -6.51
CA ILE A 50 2.25 8.07 -7.06
C ILE A 50 1.77 6.90 -6.20
N ASN A 51 0.55 7.02 -5.70
CA ASN A 51 -0.09 6.05 -4.81
C ASN A 51 -1.13 5.25 -5.61
N TYR A 52 -1.18 3.93 -5.41
CA TYR A 52 -2.06 3.03 -6.16
C TYR A 52 -3.08 2.30 -5.27
N PRO A 53 -3.97 3.01 -4.54
CA PRO A 53 -4.95 2.37 -3.68
C PRO A 53 -5.97 1.58 -4.51
N LEU A 54 -6.43 0.49 -3.92
CA LEU A 54 -7.61 -0.21 -4.36
C LEU A 54 -8.79 0.25 -3.50
N ILE A 55 -9.88 0.66 -4.13
CA ILE A 55 -11.12 1.07 -3.46
C ILE A 55 -12.28 0.38 -4.16
N GLY A 56 -12.96 -0.51 -3.45
CA GLY A 56 -13.82 -1.51 -4.08
C GLY A 56 -13.02 -2.31 -5.11
N ASP A 57 -13.55 -2.43 -6.32
CA ASP A 57 -12.89 -3.12 -7.43
C ASP A 57 -12.01 -2.21 -8.29
N ASN A 58 -11.96 -0.91 -7.99
CA ASN A 58 -11.26 0.08 -8.81
C ASN A 58 -9.89 0.43 -8.22
N ILE A 59 -8.90 0.49 -9.10
CA ILE A 59 -7.55 0.95 -8.78
C ILE A 59 -7.43 2.41 -9.20
N TYR A 60 -6.95 3.25 -8.31
CA TYR A 60 -6.71 4.66 -8.59
C TYR A 60 -5.21 4.94 -8.62
N ALA A 61 -4.80 5.98 -9.34
CA ALA A 61 -3.43 6.51 -9.27
C ALA A 61 -3.50 8.00 -8.96
N TYR A 62 -2.88 8.43 -7.85
CA TYR A 62 -2.85 9.84 -7.49
C TYR A 62 -1.49 10.29 -6.92
N PRO A 63 -1.01 11.47 -7.32
CA PRO A 63 0.23 12.02 -6.80
C PRO A 63 0.05 12.62 -5.41
N THR A 64 1.07 12.49 -4.56
CA THR A 64 1.22 13.22 -3.30
C THR A 64 2.65 13.74 -3.17
N GLN A 65 2.82 14.88 -2.50
CA GLN A 65 4.13 15.39 -2.11
C GLN A 65 4.31 15.15 -0.62
N ASP A 66 5.32 14.35 -0.25
CA ASP A 66 5.47 13.82 1.10
C ASP A 66 6.90 14.04 1.62
N PRO A 67 7.31 15.30 1.88
CA PRO A 67 8.64 15.59 2.39
C PRO A 67 8.78 15.10 3.83
N ILE A 68 9.85 14.36 4.11
CA ILE A 68 10.14 13.82 5.44
C ILE A 68 11.35 14.54 6.03
N LYS A 69 11.15 15.16 7.20
CA LYS A 69 12.22 15.83 7.95
C LYS A 69 12.75 14.89 9.03
N TRP A 70 13.93 14.35 8.80
CA TRP A 70 14.59 13.47 9.76
C TRP A 70 15.38 14.26 10.80
N LYS A 71 15.29 13.81 12.05
CA LYS A 71 16.23 14.16 13.11
C LYS A 71 17.20 13.01 13.29
N LEU A 72 18.48 13.23 12.97
CA LEU A 72 19.53 12.26 13.24
C LEU A 72 19.81 12.21 14.74
N GLU A 73 19.91 11.00 15.27
CA GLU A 73 20.27 10.77 16.67
C GLU A 73 21.68 10.17 16.74
N ASN A 74 22.35 10.31 17.89
CA ASN A 74 23.71 9.80 18.09
C ASN A 74 23.74 8.29 18.43
N ASP A 75 22.59 7.70 18.74
CA ASP A 75 22.49 6.27 19.02
C ASP A 75 22.94 5.44 17.80
N THR A 76 23.82 4.47 18.04
CA THR A 76 24.23 3.49 17.04
C THR A 76 24.13 2.07 17.59
N LYS A 77 23.90 1.09 16.73
CA LYS A 77 23.96 -0.34 17.07
C LYS A 77 24.44 -1.16 15.87
N ASN A 78 24.76 -2.42 16.10
CA ASN A 78 24.95 -3.38 15.02
C ASN A 78 23.61 -4.05 14.69
N TYR A 79 23.29 -4.17 13.40
CA TYR A 79 22.10 -4.87 12.91
C TYR A 79 22.40 -5.54 11.58
N LEU A 80 22.17 -6.86 11.50
CA LEU A 80 22.50 -7.68 10.32
C LEU A 80 23.94 -7.51 9.82
N GLY A 81 24.90 -7.31 10.74
CA GLY A 81 26.31 -7.07 10.41
C GLY A 81 26.66 -5.65 10.00
N PHE A 82 25.68 -4.75 9.85
CA PHE A 82 25.90 -3.34 9.53
C PHE A 82 25.90 -2.47 10.79
N LYS A 83 26.72 -1.42 10.78
CA LYS A 83 26.62 -0.34 11.76
C LYS A 83 25.46 0.56 11.35
N VAL A 84 24.43 0.62 12.17
CA VAL A 84 23.25 1.46 11.95
C VAL A 84 23.20 2.64 12.90
N GLN A 85 22.71 3.77 12.40
CA GLN A 85 22.44 4.99 13.15
C GLN A 85 20.94 5.20 13.28
N LYS A 86 20.50 5.68 14.44
CA LYS A 86 19.09 6.02 14.69
C LYS A 86 18.72 7.36 14.07
N ALA A 87 17.50 7.45 13.56
CA ALA A 87 16.85 8.70 13.22
C ALA A 87 15.38 8.67 13.65
N THR A 88 14.81 9.84 13.90
CA THR A 88 13.40 9.99 14.26
C THR A 88 12.71 10.99 13.33
N THR A 89 11.40 10.85 13.15
CA THR A 89 10.59 11.82 12.41
C THR A 89 9.13 11.76 12.85
N ASP A 90 8.42 12.85 12.63
CA ASP A 90 6.96 12.92 12.70
C ASP A 90 6.43 12.90 11.26
N PHE A 91 5.76 11.81 10.87
CA PHE A 91 5.23 11.64 9.52
C PHE A 91 3.87 10.95 9.58
N GLY A 92 2.92 11.45 8.79
CA GLY A 92 1.60 10.84 8.70
C GLY A 92 0.80 10.85 10.01
N GLY A 93 1.03 11.83 10.90
CA GLY A 93 0.43 11.83 12.24
C GLY A 93 0.96 10.73 13.18
N ARG A 94 2.14 10.15 12.88
CA ARG A 94 2.83 9.16 13.70
C ARG A 94 4.27 9.59 13.97
N LYS A 95 4.78 9.16 15.12
CA LYS A 95 6.21 9.23 15.47
C LYS A 95 6.90 7.95 15.04
N TRP A 96 7.97 8.10 14.26
CA TRP A 96 8.74 6.99 13.70
C TRP A 96 10.16 6.97 14.26
N ILE A 97 10.67 5.75 14.44
CA ILE A 97 12.06 5.47 14.77
C ILE A 97 12.63 4.61 13.65
N ALA A 98 13.62 5.13 12.95
CA ALA A 98 14.35 4.43 11.89
C ALA A 98 15.78 4.11 12.32
N TRP A 99 16.32 3.01 11.82
CA TRP A 99 17.72 2.63 11.90
C TRP A 99 18.24 2.43 10.48
N PHE A 100 19.23 3.24 10.08
CA PHE A 100 19.76 3.26 8.72
C PHE A 100 21.28 3.04 8.72
N THR A 101 21.83 2.55 7.60
CA THR A 101 23.29 2.37 7.44
C THR A 101 23.83 3.18 6.26
N LYS A 102 24.94 3.88 6.48
CA LYS A 102 25.72 4.59 5.44
C LYS A 102 26.48 3.65 4.52
N GLU A 103 26.66 2.39 4.93
CA GLU A 103 27.42 1.38 4.17
C GLU A 103 26.69 0.96 2.89
N ILE A 104 25.36 1.12 2.86
CA ILE A 104 24.55 0.96 1.65
C ILE A 104 24.03 2.37 1.28
N PRO A 105 24.67 3.06 0.31
CA PRO A 105 24.44 4.48 0.05
C PRO A 105 23.17 4.76 -0.77
N PHE A 106 22.08 4.03 -0.51
CA PHE A 106 20.76 4.32 -1.06
C PHE A 106 19.95 5.08 -0.02
N SER A 107 19.56 6.32 -0.31
CA SER A 107 18.73 7.18 0.55
C SER A 107 17.26 6.74 0.57
N GLU A 108 17.03 5.44 0.76
CA GLU A 108 15.75 4.78 0.51
C GLU A 108 15.32 3.92 1.70
N GLY A 109 14.05 3.55 1.69
CA GLY A 109 13.41 2.74 2.71
C GLY A 109 12.02 2.28 2.27
N PRO A 110 11.33 1.53 3.14
CA PRO A 110 9.98 1.05 2.85
C PRO A 110 9.00 2.23 2.72
N TYR A 111 7.93 2.00 1.96
CA TYR A 111 6.87 2.98 1.75
C TYR A 111 7.43 4.31 1.21
N LYS A 112 7.10 5.41 1.86
CA LYS A 112 7.54 6.78 1.52
C LYS A 112 8.79 7.22 2.31
N PHE A 113 9.33 6.36 3.18
CA PHE A 113 10.47 6.69 4.02
C PHE A 113 11.75 6.72 3.18
N GLN A 114 12.28 7.93 2.98
CA GLN A 114 13.50 8.21 2.21
C GLN A 114 14.20 9.44 2.79
N GLY A 115 15.39 9.78 2.31
CA GLY A 115 16.09 11.03 2.66
C GLY A 115 17.08 10.93 3.82
N LEU A 116 17.32 9.73 4.37
CA LEU A 116 18.44 9.48 5.28
C LEU A 116 19.72 9.21 4.48
N PRO A 117 20.91 9.54 5.01
CA PRO A 117 22.17 9.28 4.31
C PRO A 117 22.53 7.78 4.38
N GLY A 118 21.76 6.94 3.68
CA GLY A 118 21.90 5.49 3.67
C GLY A 118 20.58 4.73 3.81
N LEU A 119 20.63 3.42 3.59
CA LEU A 119 19.44 2.56 3.51
C LEU A 119 18.82 2.35 4.89
N ILE A 120 17.50 2.54 5.00
CA ILE A 120 16.73 2.21 6.20
C ILE A 120 16.60 0.68 6.30
N LEU A 121 17.23 0.09 7.32
CA LEU A 121 17.17 -1.36 7.58
C LEU A 121 16.05 -1.75 8.53
N GLN A 122 15.65 -0.82 9.40
CA GLN A 122 14.52 -1.00 10.31
C GLN A 122 13.80 0.32 10.48
N ILE A 123 12.46 0.30 10.49
CA ILE A 123 11.66 1.45 10.88
C ILE A 123 10.35 1.01 11.52
N LYS A 124 9.98 1.64 12.62
CA LYS A 124 8.73 1.38 13.31
C LYS A 124 8.08 2.64 13.85
N ASP A 125 6.75 2.64 14.00
CA ASP A 125 6.10 3.69 14.76
C ASP A 125 6.26 3.43 16.27
N THR A 126 6.20 4.50 17.07
CA THR A 126 6.39 4.44 18.53
C THR A 126 5.34 3.60 19.26
N GLN A 127 4.19 3.36 18.64
CA GLN A 127 3.13 2.50 19.16
C GLN A 127 3.23 1.06 18.64
N GLU A 128 4.23 0.74 17.82
CA GLU A 128 4.47 -0.60 17.25
C GLU A 128 3.30 -1.18 16.44
N ASN A 129 2.45 -0.31 15.90
CA ASN A 129 1.41 -0.69 14.95
C ASN A 129 2.00 -1.10 13.60
N TYR A 130 3.17 -0.54 13.25
CA TYR A 130 3.90 -0.79 12.03
C TYR A 130 5.36 -1.02 12.36
N ILE A 131 5.87 -2.17 11.91
CA ILE A 131 7.27 -2.56 12.05
C ILE A 131 7.75 -3.08 10.69
N PHE A 132 8.72 -2.39 10.11
CA PHE A 132 9.40 -2.81 8.90
C PHE A 132 10.83 -3.18 9.27
N ASN A 133 11.20 -4.44 9.02
CA ASN A 133 12.55 -4.94 9.19
C ASN A 133 13.04 -5.46 7.84
N LEU A 134 14.27 -5.13 7.46
CA LEU A 134 14.93 -5.78 6.35
C LEU A 134 15.08 -7.27 6.67
N ILE A 135 14.57 -8.11 5.78
CA ILE A 135 14.70 -9.58 5.87
C ILE A 135 15.78 -10.08 4.91
N LYS A 136 15.78 -9.57 3.68
CA LYS A 136 16.71 -9.96 2.61
C LYS A 136 16.96 -8.79 1.68
N SER A 137 18.17 -8.70 1.14
CA SER A 137 18.52 -7.83 0.03
C SER A 137 19.19 -8.67 -1.06
N THR A 138 18.88 -8.36 -2.32
CA THR A 138 19.47 -9.04 -3.49
C THR A 138 19.78 -7.98 -4.54
N ASN A 139 21.02 -7.94 -5.01
CA ASN A 139 21.36 -7.16 -6.20
C ASN A 139 21.00 -7.98 -7.43
N LEU A 140 20.18 -7.40 -8.31
CA LEU A 140 19.84 -8.01 -9.58
C LEU A 140 20.78 -7.50 -10.68
N PRO A 141 21.11 -8.34 -11.68
CA PRO A 141 21.98 -7.94 -12.79
C PRO A 141 21.35 -6.88 -13.69
N GLU A 142 20.02 -6.83 -13.72
CA GLU A 142 19.23 -5.87 -14.49
C GLU A 142 17.95 -5.48 -13.74
N THR A 143 17.28 -4.44 -14.23
CA THR A 143 16.01 -3.98 -13.63
C THR A 143 14.92 -5.02 -13.84
N TYR A 144 14.30 -5.47 -12.76
CA TYR A 144 13.17 -6.38 -12.84
C TYR A 144 11.96 -5.69 -13.47
N ASN A 145 11.37 -6.30 -14.50
CA ASN A 145 10.24 -5.70 -15.19
C ASN A 145 8.96 -5.85 -14.37
N THR A 146 8.55 -4.77 -13.73
CA THR A 146 7.33 -4.69 -12.91
C THR A 146 6.14 -4.07 -13.63
N THR A 147 6.21 -3.84 -14.94
CA THR A 147 5.17 -3.11 -15.70
C THR A 147 3.79 -3.73 -15.49
N ASN A 148 3.69 -5.06 -15.46
CA ASN A 148 2.42 -5.77 -15.32
C ASN A 148 1.86 -5.78 -13.89
N ILE A 149 2.60 -5.35 -12.87
CA ILE A 149 2.17 -5.52 -11.48
C ILE A 149 1.64 -4.24 -10.82
N ILE A 150 2.31 -3.10 -11.00
CA ILE A 150 1.96 -1.86 -10.28
C ILE A 150 1.16 -0.93 -11.18
N GLU A 151 1.69 -0.65 -12.37
CA GLU A 151 1.13 0.36 -13.27
C GLU A 151 -0.07 -0.12 -14.07
N VAL A 152 -0.21 -1.43 -14.32
CA VAL A 152 -1.36 -1.98 -15.05
C VAL A 152 -1.97 -3.23 -14.40
N ARG A 153 -1.57 -3.61 -13.17
CA ARG A 153 -2.14 -4.72 -12.36
C ARG A 153 -2.78 -5.87 -13.18
N TYR A 154 -1.98 -6.54 -14.01
CA TYR A 154 -2.37 -7.65 -14.89
C TYR A 154 -3.54 -7.37 -15.87
N GLY A 155 -3.73 -6.12 -16.30
CA GLY A 155 -4.75 -5.70 -17.26
C GLY A 155 -5.60 -4.52 -16.77
N ASP A 156 -5.70 -4.34 -15.45
CA ASP A 156 -6.45 -3.25 -14.84
C ASP A 156 -5.61 -1.96 -14.76
N THR A 157 -5.88 -1.06 -15.69
CA THR A 157 -5.21 0.26 -15.72
C THR A 157 -5.76 1.14 -14.60
N PRO A 158 -4.92 1.66 -13.68
CA PRO A 158 -5.35 2.57 -12.63
C PRO A 158 -5.98 3.84 -13.20
N ILE A 159 -7.07 4.27 -12.58
CA ILE A 159 -7.79 5.50 -12.92
C ILE A 159 -6.98 6.70 -12.39
N PRO A 160 -6.36 7.54 -13.26
CA PRO A 160 -5.60 8.69 -12.80
C PRO A 160 -6.52 9.73 -12.17
N THR A 161 -6.16 10.21 -10.98
CA THR A 161 -6.99 11.15 -10.23
C THR A 161 -6.19 11.93 -9.18
N ASN A 162 -6.89 12.58 -8.25
CA ASN A 162 -6.31 13.31 -7.12
C ASN A 162 -6.79 12.73 -5.77
N GLU A 163 -6.09 13.08 -4.70
CA GLU A 163 -6.35 12.61 -3.34
C GLU A 163 -7.81 12.85 -2.89
N LYS A 164 -8.39 14.03 -3.20
CA LYS A 164 -9.78 14.36 -2.84
C LYS A 164 -10.78 13.41 -3.49
N THR A 165 -10.56 13.03 -4.74
CA THR A 165 -11.41 12.05 -5.44
C THR A 165 -11.28 10.66 -4.81
N VAL A 166 -10.06 10.24 -4.44
CA VAL A 166 -9.85 8.95 -3.76
C VAL A 166 -10.58 8.92 -2.43
N ILE A 167 -10.50 9.97 -1.62
CA ILE A 167 -11.24 10.07 -0.35
C ILE A 167 -12.74 9.98 -0.60
N LYS A 168 -13.26 10.72 -1.59
CA LYS A 168 -14.68 10.64 -1.96
C LYS A 168 -15.08 9.22 -2.37
N LYS A 169 -14.28 8.54 -3.18
CA LYS A 169 -14.55 7.17 -3.63
C LYS A 169 -14.49 6.16 -2.50
N ALA A 170 -13.55 6.33 -1.56
CA ALA A 170 -13.46 5.53 -0.36
C ALA A 170 -14.73 5.65 0.50
N LEU A 171 -15.27 6.87 0.65
CA LEU A 171 -16.53 7.11 1.38
C LEU A 171 -17.75 6.56 0.65
N GLU A 172 -17.84 6.73 -0.67
CA GLU A 172 -18.90 6.13 -1.49
C GLU A 172 -18.91 4.61 -1.33
N TYR A 173 -17.74 3.97 -1.43
CA TYR A 173 -17.59 2.54 -1.20
C TYR A 173 -17.99 2.13 0.21
N PHE A 174 -17.51 2.83 1.24
CA PHE A 174 -17.87 2.53 2.63
C PHE A 174 -19.39 2.63 2.88
N ASN A 175 -20.06 3.60 2.27
CA ASN A 175 -21.49 3.79 2.46
C ASN A 175 -22.34 2.68 1.84
N ASP A 176 -21.92 2.14 0.69
CA ASP A 176 -22.60 1.00 0.05
C ASP A 176 -21.60 0.12 -0.73
N PRO A 177 -20.87 -0.79 -0.06
CA PRO A 177 -19.82 -1.61 -0.68
C PRO A 177 -20.35 -2.51 -1.81
N PHE A 178 -21.66 -2.80 -1.78
CA PHE A 178 -22.34 -3.67 -2.72
C PHE A 178 -23.34 -2.90 -3.61
N ASN A 179 -23.10 -1.61 -3.85
CA ASN A 179 -23.96 -0.78 -4.70
C ASN A 179 -24.22 -1.42 -6.07
N ASP A 180 -23.20 -1.96 -6.73
CA ASP A 180 -23.35 -2.56 -8.05
C ASP A 180 -24.25 -3.80 -7.99
N ILE A 181 -24.02 -4.68 -7.00
CA ILE A 181 -24.88 -5.84 -6.73
C ILE A 181 -26.32 -5.43 -6.42
N ARG A 182 -26.52 -4.35 -5.65
CA ARG A 182 -27.86 -3.80 -5.38
C ARG A 182 -28.56 -3.40 -6.68
N GLN A 183 -27.85 -2.74 -7.60
CA GLN A 183 -28.40 -2.33 -8.88
C GLN A 183 -28.74 -3.54 -9.77
N GLU A 184 -27.91 -4.59 -9.74
CA GLU A 184 -28.17 -5.88 -10.40
C GLU A 184 -29.46 -6.54 -9.87
N PHE A 185 -29.69 -6.51 -8.56
CA PHE A 185 -30.94 -6.98 -7.96
C PHE A 185 -32.14 -6.11 -8.35
N ASN A 186 -32.00 -4.78 -8.31
CA ASN A 186 -33.06 -3.83 -8.66
C ASN A 186 -33.54 -4.03 -10.11
N ARG A 187 -32.61 -4.29 -11.04
CA ARG A 187 -32.91 -4.58 -12.45
C ARG A 187 -33.31 -6.04 -12.71
N LYS A 188 -33.39 -6.88 -11.66
CA LYS A 188 -33.70 -8.32 -11.72
C LYS A 188 -32.75 -9.14 -12.61
N ALA A 189 -31.49 -8.70 -12.74
CA ALA A 189 -30.50 -9.42 -13.54
C ALA A 189 -29.94 -10.65 -12.83
N ILE A 190 -29.95 -10.63 -11.50
CA ILE A 190 -29.48 -11.74 -10.65
C ILE A 190 -30.50 -12.01 -9.54
N SER A 191 -30.53 -13.24 -9.03
CA SER A 191 -31.36 -13.65 -7.88
C SER A 191 -30.54 -13.89 -6.61
N SER A 192 -29.22 -13.96 -6.74
CA SER A 192 -28.26 -14.12 -5.66
C SER A 192 -26.86 -13.77 -6.15
N PHE A 193 -25.94 -13.48 -5.25
CA PHE A 193 -24.51 -13.36 -5.56
C PHE A 193 -23.66 -14.11 -4.52
N GLU A 194 -22.41 -14.37 -4.84
CA GLU A 194 -21.45 -15.01 -3.93
C GLU A 194 -20.41 -13.98 -3.48
N TYR A 195 -20.12 -13.95 -2.18
CA TYR A 195 -19.09 -13.11 -1.58
C TYR A 195 -18.40 -13.87 -0.46
N ASN A 196 -17.07 -13.93 -0.48
CA ASN A 196 -16.25 -14.72 0.46
C ASN A 196 -16.70 -16.19 0.61
N GLY A 197 -17.13 -16.81 -0.50
CA GLY A 197 -17.57 -18.22 -0.53
C GLY A 197 -18.97 -18.45 0.06
N VAL A 198 -19.70 -17.40 0.41
CA VAL A 198 -21.07 -17.47 0.92
C VAL A 198 -22.02 -16.84 -0.11
N LYS A 199 -23.16 -17.52 -0.34
CA LYS A 199 -24.19 -17.06 -1.27
C LYS A 199 -25.24 -16.24 -0.55
N TYR A 200 -25.51 -15.03 -1.04
CA TYR A 200 -26.43 -14.07 -0.45
C TYR A 200 -27.59 -13.74 -1.39
N LYS A 201 -28.76 -13.46 -0.81
CA LYS A 201 -29.97 -12.98 -1.48
C LYS A 201 -30.18 -11.47 -1.25
N PRO A 202 -31.07 -10.80 -2.03
CA PRO A 202 -31.32 -9.37 -1.89
C PRO A 202 -31.67 -8.92 -0.46
N GLU A 203 -32.48 -9.70 0.25
CA GLU A 203 -32.94 -9.41 1.61
C GLU A 203 -31.81 -9.42 2.66
N GLU A 204 -30.70 -10.08 2.38
CA GLU A 204 -29.54 -10.19 3.28
C GLU A 204 -28.53 -9.06 3.08
N LEU A 205 -28.66 -8.29 2.00
CA LEU A 205 -27.67 -7.29 1.59
C LEU A 205 -27.44 -6.21 2.66
N SER A 206 -28.51 -5.76 3.32
CA SER A 206 -28.42 -4.72 4.35
C SER A 206 -27.64 -5.18 5.59
N LYS A 207 -27.70 -6.48 5.91
CA LYS A 207 -26.92 -7.06 7.00
C LYS A 207 -25.45 -7.15 6.59
N LEU A 208 -25.18 -7.69 5.40
CA LEU A 208 -23.83 -7.84 4.87
C LEU A 208 -23.10 -6.49 4.72
N ILE A 209 -23.80 -5.41 4.34
CA ILE A 209 -23.22 -4.06 4.29
C ILE A 209 -22.74 -3.60 5.66
N LYS A 210 -23.52 -3.85 6.71
CA LYS A 210 -23.12 -3.46 8.08
C LYS A 210 -21.91 -4.27 8.54
N GLU A 211 -21.89 -5.56 8.24
CA GLU A 211 -20.74 -6.44 8.54
C GLU A 211 -19.48 -5.92 7.82
N GLU A 212 -19.58 -5.58 6.54
CA GLU A 212 -18.46 -5.02 5.77
C GLU A 212 -18.00 -3.66 6.31
N GLN A 213 -18.93 -2.77 6.69
CA GLN A 213 -18.61 -1.49 7.32
C GLN A 213 -17.87 -1.68 8.66
N GLU A 214 -18.33 -2.61 9.49
CA GLU A 214 -17.68 -2.95 10.75
C GLU A 214 -16.28 -3.53 10.52
N ASP A 215 -16.11 -4.40 9.54
CA ASP A 215 -14.81 -4.99 9.18
C ASP A 215 -13.84 -3.94 8.64
N ILE A 216 -14.32 -3.01 7.80
CA ILE A 216 -13.54 -1.85 7.37
C ILE A 216 -13.10 -1.07 8.62
N LEU A 217 -14.01 -0.63 9.48
CA LEU A 217 -13.68 0.19 10.66
C LEU A 217 -12.71 -0.52 11.61
N LYS A 218 -12.89 -1.83 11.83
CA LYS A 218 -12.06 -2.65 12.73
C LYS A 218 -10.64 -2.84 12.21
N SER A 219 -10.48 -3.00 10.90
CA SER A 219 -9.18 -3.16 10.26
C SER A 219 -8.52 -1.83 9.86
N TYR A 220 -9.26 -0.70 9.96
CA TYR A 220 -8.80 0.60 9.49
C TYR A 220 -7.77 1.26 10.42
N ASN A 221 -6.51 0.95 10.17
CA ASN A 221 -5.37 1.60 10.79
C ASN A 221 -4.47 2.09 9.66
N PRO A 222 -4.59 3.33 9.14
CA PRO A 222 -3.74 3.81 8.06
C PRO A 222 -2.35 4.24 8.55
N ILE A 223 -1.31 4.07 7.72
CA ILE A 223 0.05 4.57 8.00
C ILE A 223 0.02 6.10 8.21
N GLU A 224 -0.63 6.83 7.29
CA GLU A 224 -0.79 8.28 7.36
C GLU A 224 -2.14 8.65 8.02
N ARG A 225 -2.17 8.69 9.36
CA ARG A 225 -3.37 9.03 10.17
C ARG A 225 -3.95 10.41 9.86
N ASN A 226 -3.11 11.38 9.52
CA ASN A 226 -3.55 12.73 9.13
C ASN A 226 -4.20 12.79 7.74
N LYS A 227 -4.10 11.71 6.95
CA LYS A 227 -4.77 11.53 5.65
C LYS A 227 -5.73 10.34 5.69
N ALA A 228 -6.13 9.92 6.89
CA ALA A 228 -7.11 8.87 7.06
C ALA A 228 -8.43 9.26 6.37
N PHE A 229 -9.02 8.31 5.67
CA PHE A 229 -10.37 8.39 5.16
C PHE A 229 -11.32 8.63 6.33
N PRO A 230 -12.18 9.66 6.26
CA PRO A 230 -13.02 10.07 7.38
C PRO A 230 -14.27 9.21 7.46
N TYR A 231 -14.09 7.89 7.64
CA TYR A 231 -15.21 6.97 7.82
C TYR A 231 -15.99 7.35 9.08
N PRO A 232 -17.33 7.47 9.00
CA PRO A 232 -18.15 7.76 10.16
C PRO A 232 -18.03 6.63 11.18
N LYS A 233 -17.83 6.98 12.45
CA LYS A 233 -17.93 6.03 13.55
C LYS A 233 -19.39 5.96 13.96
N ASN A 234 -19.96 4.76 13.94
CA ASN A 234 -21.32 4.51 14.44
C ASN A 234 -21.43 4.84 15.94
#